data_AF-A0A8B7QUS3-F1
#
_entry.id   AF-A0A8B7QUS3-F1
#
_cell.length_a   1.000
_cell.length_b   1.000
_cell.length_c   1.000
_cell.angle_alpha   90.00
_cell.angle_beta   90.00
_cell.angle_gamma   90.00
#
_symmetry.space_group_name_H-M   'P 1'
#
loop_
_entity.id
_entity.type
_entity.pdbx_description
1 polymer ?
#
loop_
_entity_poly.entity_id
_entity_poly.type
_entity_poly.pdbx_seq_one_letter_code
_entity_poly.pdbx_strand_id
1 'polypeptide(L)'
;MKSLLSVVFLTGMENMNKKDQPFMTIQKSDNSDNLVCHMRNGMRSIKYKPVDYQQLHALTEARKLASASIELKIRKAVQTSKISKEQMLIKQHKQVWWQEHQRLNEVRCKMESEIKSFLNEENIGNECLSDLTNFEQELSEQWCTYLKNVINPIQQLRADLKYRQHHIIQHSHSHTGFNSAKVLEEVDFVKKQLKAVFERLSLEQQKLEDTVSDWSMKILDHSSDERNNLLTKLPMELETLECPYSDLKSSIFNEFCNLTEKYQKKLQDFDLQLEDINRLPLPKMYFDVIEPDPKEVV
;
A
#
# COMPACT_ATOMS: atom_id res chain seq x y z
N MET A 1 7.93 -20.65 -35.31
CA MET A 1 7.04 -21.83 -35.32
C MET A 1 6.33 -21.89 -33.98
N LYS A 2 4.99 -22.05 -33.96
CA LYS A 2 3.99 -21.74 -32.89
C LYS A 2 3.49 -20.28 -32.94
N SER A 3 2.63 -19.94 -33.91
CA SER A 3 1.14 -19.94 -33.89
C SER A 3 0.56 -18.91 -32.92
N LEU A 4 0.29 -17.66 -33.34
CA LEU A 4 -0.96 -17.15 -33.94
C LEU A 4 -2.23 -17.46 -33.14
N LEU A 5 -2.71 -16.45 -32.40
CA LEU A 5 -4.12 -16.11 -32.17
C LEU A 5 -4.20 -14.80 -31.35
N SER A 6 -4.07 -13.65 -32.03
CA SER A 6 -4.64 -12.39 -31.54
C SER A 6 -5.77 -12.05 -32.49
N VAL A 7 -6.99 -12.35 -32.02
CA VAL A 7 -8.23 -12.03 -32.72
C VAL A 7 -8.35 -10.50 -32.79
N VAL A 8 -8.37 -10.01 -34.01
CA VAL A 8 -8.79 -8.66 -34.39
C VAL A 8 -10.28 -8.53 -34.03
N PHE A 9 -10.60 -7.63 -33.10
CA PHE A 9 -11.96 -7.08 -32.98
C PHE A 9 -11.91 -5.62 -33.43
N LEU A 10 -12.18 -5.42 -34.72
CA LEU A 10 -12.68 -4.16 -35.27
C LEU A 10 -14.16 -4.38 -35.59
N THR A 11 -15.04 -3.63 -34.94
CA THR A 11 -16.22 -2.92 -35.49
C THR A 11 -17.26 -2.71 -34.40
N GLY A 12 -17.85 -1.50 -34.36
CA GLY A 12 -19.03 -1.22 -33.56
C GLY A 12 -19.10 0.14 -32.87
N MET A 13 -18.56 1.22 -33.45
CA MET A 13 -19.09 2.55 -33.17
C MET A 13 -20.47 2.66 -33.81
N GLU A 14 -21.51 2.36 -33.04
CA GLU A 14 -22.88 2.72 -33.38
C GLU A 14 -23.43 3.66 -32.31
N ASN A 15 -23.36 4.94 -32.64
CA ASN A 15 -23.97 6.03 -31.92
C ASN A 15 -25.48 5.98 -32.21
N MET A 16 -26.26 5.43 -31.29
CA MET A 16 -27.72 5.44 -31.36
C MET A 16 -28.31 6.12 -30.14
N ASN A 17 -28.43 7.44 -30.29
CA ASN A 17 -29.37 8.28 -29.58
C ASN A 17 -30.79 7.75 -29.84
N LYS A 18 -31.38 7.05 -28.87
CA LYS A 18 -32.83 6.79 -28.81
C LYS A 18 -33.33 7.08 -27.40
N LYS A 19 -33.76 8.33 -27.23
CA LYS A 19 -34.84 8.70 -26.31
C LYS A 19 -36.11 7.90 -26.64
N ASP A 20 -36.91 7.74 -25.59
CA ASP A 20 -38.32 7.32 -25.60
C ASP A 20 -38.58 5.83 -25.88
N GLN A 21 -38.33 5.01 -24.85
CA GLN A 21 -39.06 3.75 -24.70
C GLN A 21 -40.25 4.00 -23.75
N PRO A 22 -41.51 3.92 -24.23
CA PRO A 22 -42.66 4.12 -23.36
C PRO A 22 -42.74 2.98 -22.36
N PHE A 23 -43.12 3.34 -21.13
CA PHE A 23 -43.51 2.40 -20.08
C PHE A 23 -44.44 1.33 -20.68
N MET A 24 -43.96 0.08 -20.75
CA MET A 24 -44.83 -1.06 -20.99
C MET A 24 -45.70 -1.22 -19.75
N THR A 25 -46.91 -0.68 -19.84
CA THR A 25 -47.99 -0.95 -18.89
C THR A 25 -48.21 -2.46 -18.89
N ILE A 26 -47.78 -3.14 -17.83
CA ILE A 26 -48.23 -4.51 -17.58
C ILE A 26 -49.75 -4.41 -17.45
N GLN A 27 -50.45 -4.98 -18.44
CA GLN A 27 -51.88 -5.24 -18.35
C GLN A 27 -52.13 -5.90 -17.00
N LYS A 28 -52.83 -5.17 -16.11
CA LYS A 28 -53.54 -5.80 -15.01
C LYS A 28 -54.50 -6.78 -15.66
N SER A 29 -54.24 -8.07 -15.50
CA SER A 29 -55.23 -9.11 -15.72
C SER A 29 -56.52 -8.67 -15.04
N ASP A 30 -57.58 -8.59 -15.83
CA ASP A 30 -58.94 -8.28 -15.39
C ASP A 30 -59.30 -9.10 -14.16
N ASN A 31 -59.28 -8.43 -13.01
CA ASN A 31 -60.03 -8.87 -11.84
C ASN A 31 -60.61 -7.63 -11.18
N SER A 32 -61.31 -6.84 -12.00
CA SER A 32 -62.10 -5.67 -11.61
C SER A 32 -63.52 -6.04 -11.16
N ASP A 33 -63.85 -7.33 -11.02
CA ASP A 33 -65.20 -7.79 -10.74
C ASP A 33 -65.69 -7.58 -9.29
N ASN A 34 -64.93 -6.88 -8.43
CA ASN A 34 -65.42 -6.54 -7.08
C ASN A 34 -65.07 -5.11 -6.64
N LEU A 35 -64.96 -4.16 -7.57
CA LEU A 35 -65.06 -2.74 -7.22
C LEU A 35 -66.53 -2.33 -7.26
N VAL A 36 -67.10 -2.29 -6.05
CA VAL A 36 -68.46 -1.86 -5.71
C VAL A 36 -68.89 -0.63 -6.52
N CYS A 37 -69.72 -0.84 -7.54
CA CYS A 37 -70.49 0.21 -8.21
C CYS A 37 -71.73 0.53 -7.37
N HIS A 38 -71.79 1.67 -6.68
CA HIS A 38 -73.05 2.18 -6.14
C HIS A 38 -73.17 3.70 -6.14
N MET A 39 -73.71 4.23 -7.22
CA MET A 39 -74.62 5.39 -7.27
C MET A 39 -75.41 5.19 -8.58
N ARG A 40 -76.74 5.22 -8.69
CA ARG A 40 -77.79 5.86 -7.90
C ARG A 40 -79.12 5.29 -8.44
N ASN A 41 -79.92 4.63 -7.60
CA ASN A 41 -81.40 4.68 -7.62
C ASN A 41 -82.01 3.64 -6.67
N GLY A 42 -82.79 4.13 -5.69
CA GLY A 42 -83.91 3.44 -5.05
C GLY A 42 -83.62 2.22 -4.19
N MET A 43 -83.50 2.44 -2.87
CA MET A 43 -83.91 1.52 -1.78
C MET A 43 -83.80 0.00 -2.04
N ARG A 44 -82.61 -0.56 -1.85
CA ARG A 44 -82.45 -1.88 -1.22
C ARG A 44 -81.30 -1.79 -0.24
N SER A 45 -81.56 -2.04 1.05
CA SER A 45 -80.49 -2.30 2.01
C SER A 45 -79.70 -3.50 1.50
N ILE A 46 -78.48 -3.27 1.02
CA ILE A 46 -77.54 -4.35 0.69
C ILE A 46 -77.17 -4.95 2.05
N LYS A 47 -77.87 -6.00 2.45
CA LYS A 47 -77.46 -6.79 3.60
C LYS A 47 -76.13 -7.42 3.20
N TYR A 48 -75.03 -6.85 3.69
CA TYR A 48 -73.71 -7.42 3.53
C TYR A 48 -73.75 -8.89 3.97
N LYS A 49 -73.21 -9.80 3.14
CA LYS A 49 -72.98 -11.17 3.59
C LYS A 49 -72.08 -11.11 4.83
N PRO A 50 -72.32 -11.93 5.88
CA PRO A 50 -71.47 -11.94 7.05
C PRO A 50 -70.03 -12.15 6.61
N VAL A 51 -69.16 -11.21 6.99
CA VAL A 51 -67.74 -11.22 6.64
C VAL A 51 -67.10 -12.42 7.33
N ASP A 52 -66.49 -13.30 6.54
CA ASP A 52 -65.68 -14.40 7.06
C ASP A 52 -64.35 -13.84 7.56
N TYR A 53 -64.31 -13.52 8.86
CA TYR A 53 -63.12 -13.00 9.52
C TYR A 53 -61.95 -14.00 9.53
N GLN A 54 -62.21 -15.31 9.47
CA GLN A 54 -61.14 -16.31 9.39
C GLN A 54 -60.44 -16.24 8.03
N GLN A 55 -61.21 -16.15 6.94
CA GLN A 55 -60.64 -16.01 5.60
C GLN A 55 -59.86 -14.70 5.43
N LEU A 56 -60.39 -13.58 5.97
CA LEU A 56 -59.70 -12.30 5.92
C LEU A 56 -58.39 -12.32 6.73
N HIS A 57 -58.41 -12.92 7.92
CA HIS A 57 -57.22 -13.07 8.74
C HIS A 57 -56.16 -13.93 8.03
N ALA A 58 -56.55 -15.07 7.46
CA ALA A 58 -55.65 -15.93 6.68
C ALA A 58 -55.00 -15.19 5.50
N LEU A 59 -55.78 -14.36 4.79
CA LEU A 59 -55.26 -13.56 3.68
C LEU A 59 -54.29 -12.47 4.15
N THR A 60 -54.58 -11.81 5.27
CA THR A 60 -53.68 -10.82 5.86
C THR A 60 -52.38 -11.46 6.34
N GLU A 61 -52.43 -12.60 7.01
CA GLU A 61 -51.22 -13.32 7.45
C GLU A 61 -50.41 -13.82 6.25
N ALA A 62 -51.05 -14.35 5.21
CA ALA A 62 -50.36 -14.72 3.96
C ALA A 62 -49.66 -13.52 3.30
N ARG A 63 -50.30 -12.34 3.28
CA ARG A 63 -49.68 -11.10 2.77
C ARG A 63 -48.51 -10.64 3.64
N LYS A 64 -48.63 -10.67 4.98
CA LYS A 64 -47.53 -10.33 5.88
C LYS A 64 -46.33 -11.25 5.65
N LEU A 65 -46.54 -12.55 5.53
CA LEU A 65 -45.49 -13.52 5.24
C LEU A 65 -44.84 -13.27 3.87
N ALA A 66 -45.64 -12.97 2.84
CA ALA A 66 -45.13 -12.61 1.52
C ALA A 66 -44.29 -11.32 1.55
N SER A 67 -44.75 -10.28 2.26
CA SER A 67 -44.01 -9.02 2.45
C SER A 67 -42.69 -9.23 3.19
N ALA A 68 -42.69 -10.00 4.28
CA ALA A 68 -41.47 -10.32 5.03
C ALA A 68 -40.45 -11.10 4.16
N SER A 69 -40.93 -12.02 3.32
CA SER A 69 -40.10 -12.75 2.36
C SER A 69 -39.47 -11.83 1.30
N ILE A 70 -40.24 -10.88 0.77
CA ILE A 70 -39.73 -9.87 -0.17
C ILE A 70 -38.69 -8.97 0.51
N GLU A 71 -38.98 -8.50 1.73
CA GLU A 71 -38.05 -7.66 2.49
C GLU A 71 -36.73 -8.38 2.75
N LEU A 72 -36.78 -9.67 3.11
CA LEU A 72 -35.58 -10.48 3.30
C LEU A 72 -34.76 -10.58 2.00
N LYS A 73 -35.41 -10.76 0.85
CA LYS A 73 -34.75 -10.78 -0.46
C LYS A 73 -34.10 -9.44 -0.79
N ILE A 74 -34.78 -8.32 -0.51
CA ILE A 74 -34.22 -6.97 -0.70
C ILE A 74 -32.99 -6.78 0.18
N ARG A 75 -33.07 -7.11 1.47
CA ARG A 75 -31.92 -6.99 2.40
C ARG A 75 -30.73 -7.82 1.91
N LYS A 76 -30.94 -9.05 1.47
CA LYS A 76 -29.89 -9.91 0.91
C LYS A 76 -29.26 -9.28 -0.35
N ALA A 77 -30.07 -8.81 -1.29
CA ALA A 77 -29.57 -8.18 -2.51
C ALA A 77 -28.75 -6.92 -2.24
N VAL A 78 -29.18 -6.08 -1.29
CA VAL A 78 -28.45 -4.88 -0.87
C VAL A 78 -27.11 -5.23 -0.24
N GLN A 79 -27.07 -6.22 0.65
CA GLN A 79 -25.81 -6.66 1.28
C GLN A 79 -24.82 -7.22 0.25
N THR A 80 -25.27 -8.09 -0.66
CA THR A 80 -24.43 -8.62 -1.74
C THR A 80 -23.92 -7.50 -2.66
N SER A 81 -24.76 -6.51 -2.98
CA SER A 81 -24.34 -5.35 -3.78
C SER A 81 -23.28 -4.52 -3.06
N LYS A 82 -23.44 -4.28 -1.75
CA LYS A 82 -22.46 -3.55 -0.93
C LYS A 82 -21.11 -4.27 -0.92
N ILE A 83 -21.09 -5.56 -0.60
CA ILE A 83 -19.87 -6.38 -0.57
C ILE A 83 -19.18 -6.40 -1.95
N SER A 84 -19.96 -6.54 -3.02
CA SER A 84 -19.43 -6.54 -4.39
C SER A 84 -18.74 -5.22 -4.74
N LYS A 85 -19.34 -4.08 -4.36
CA LYS A 85 -18.73 -2.75 -4.56
C LYS A 85 -17.44 -2.59 -3.76
N GLU A 86 -17.43 -3.02 -2.49
CA GLU A 86 -16.23 -2.99 -1.64
C GLU A 86 -15.11 -3.86 -2.21
N GLN A 87 -15.42 -5.07 -2.67
CA GLN A 87 -14.44 -5.96 -3.30
C GLN A 87 -13.88 -5.37 -4.60
N MET A 88 -14.72 -4.74 -5.42
CA MET A 88 -14.27 -4.06 -6.65
C MET A 88 -13.35 -2.89 -6.30
N LEU A 89 -13.70 -2.08 -5.31
CA LEU A 89 -12.88 -0.95 -4.86
C LEU A 89 -11.52 -1.41 -4.32
N ILE A 90 -11.48 -2.51 -3.55
CA ILE A 90 -10.22 -3.08 -3.06
C ILE A 90 -9.36 -3.57 -4.22
N LYS A 91 -9.95 -4.23 -5.23
CA LYS A 91 -9.21 -4.67 -6.43
C LYS A 91 -8.59 -3.47 -7.18
N GLN A 92 -9.37 -2.40 -7.35
CA GLN A 92 -8.89 -1.17 -7.98
C GLN A 92 -7.75 -0.53 -7.18
N HIS A 93 -7.90 -0.38 -5.86
CA HIS A 93 -6.83 0.17 -5.02
C HIS A 93 -5.57 -0.69 -5.08
N LYS A 94 -5.69 -2.01 -4.98
CA LYS A 94 -4.53 -2.92 -5.09
C LYS A 94 -3.82 -2.76 -6.42
N GLN A 95 -4.55 -2.60 -7.52
CA GLN A 95 -3.97 -2.38 -8.83
C GLN A 95 -3.20 -1.05 -8.90
N VAL A 96 -3.80 0.04 -8.43
CA VAL A 96 -3.14 1.36 -8.40
C VAL A 96 -1.90 1.33 -7.52
N TRP A 97 -1.98 0.73 -6.33
CA TRP A 97 -0.83 0.57 -5.43
C TRP A 97 0.29 -0.26 -6.04
N TRP A 98 -0.04 -1.34 -6.75
CA TRP A 98 0.95 -2.16 -7.42
C TRP A 98 1.66 -1.40 -8.55
N GLN A 99 0.90 -0.63 -9.34
CA GLN A 99 1.46 0.25 -10.38
C GLN A 99 2.38 1.32 -9.79
N GLU A 100 1.97 1.98 -8.70
CA GLU A 100 2.78 3.02 -8.06
C GLU A 100 4.03 2.44 -7.40
N HIS A 101 3.91 1.27 -6.77
CA HIS A 101 5.07 0.56 -6.24
C HIS A 101 6.08 0.23 -7.34
N GLN A 102 5.62 -0.26 -8.50
CA GLN A 102 6.49 -0.53 -9.63
C GLN A 102 7.15 0.75 -10.15
N ARG A 103 6.37 1.83 -10.35
CA ARG A 103 6.89 3.13 -10.82
C ARG A 103 7.95 3.69 -9.87
N LEU A 104 7.69 3.66 -8.56
CA LEU A 104 8.64 4.12 -7.54
C LEU A 104 9.90 3.25 -7.51
N ASN A 105 9.74 1.93 -7.66
CA ASN A 105 10.86 1.02 -7.73
C ASN A 105 11.73 1.28 -8.97
N GLU A 106 11.14 1.52 -10.14
CA GLU A 106 11.87 1.88 -11.37
C GLU A 106 12.65 3.18 -11.21
N VAL A 107 12.03 4.21 -10.62
CA VAL A 107 12.69 5.50 -10.33
C VAL A 107 13.86 5.31 -9.36
N ARG A 108 13.65 4.54 -8.29
CA ARG A 108 14.71 4.20 -7.33
C ARG A 108 15.87 3.49 -8.02
N CYS A 109 15.61 2.41 -8.77
CA CYS A 109 16.67 1.65 -9.45
C CYS A 109 17.44 2.51 -10.45
N LYS A 110 16.77 3.44 -11.14
CA LYS A 110 17.43 4.40 -12.04
C LYS A 110 18.39 5.30 -11.27
N MET A 111 17.92 5.91 -10.18
CA MET A 111 18.74 6.80 -9.34
C MET A 111 19.90 6.06 -8.69
N GLU A 112 19.67 4.85 -8.17
CA GLU A 112 20.74 3.98 -7.64
C GLU A 112 21.81 3.67 -8.71
N SER A 113 21.40 3.44 -9.95
CA SER A 113 22.33 3.19 -11.06
C SER A 113 23.13 4.44 -11.43
N GLU A 114 22.52 5.62 -11.40
CA GLU A 114 23.21 6.91 -11.61
C GLU A 114 24.24 7.19 -10.50
N ILE A 115 23.87 6.96 -9.23
CA ILE A 115 24.79 7.06 -8.09
C ILE A 115 25.96 6.08 -8.26
N LYS A 116 25.68 4.81 -8.60
CA LYS A 116 26.73 3.82 -8.82
C LYS A 116 27.64 4.20 -9.98
N SER A 117 27.10 4.73 -11.07
CA SER A 117 27.90 5.24 -12.18
C SER A 117 28.85 6.35 -11.71
N PHE A 118 28.35 7.29 -10.92
CA PHE A 118 29.13 8.39 -10.38
C PHE A 118 30.24 7.92 -9.44
N LEU A 119 29.96 6.92 -8.59
CA LEU A 119 30.96 6.34 -7.68
C LEU A 119 32.05 5.55 -8.41
N ASN A 120 31.74 4.99 -9.58
CA ASN A 120 32.69 4.23 -10.39
C ASN A 120 33.51 5.09 -11.36
N GLU A 121 33.18 6.37 -11.54
CA GLU A 121 33.97 7.28 -12.37
C GLU A 121 35.29 7.61 -11.68
N GLU A 122 36.40 7.40 -12.40
CA GLU A 122 37.76 7.63 -11.90
C GLU A 122 38.03 9.14 -11.82
N ASN A 123 37.63 9.77 -10.72
CA ASN A 123 37.83 11.19 -10.46
C ASN A 123 38.95 11.46 -9.44
N ILE A 124 39.46 12.69 -9.46
CA ILE A 124 40.46 13.19 -8.50
C ILE A 124 39.74 13.38 -7.15
N GLY A 125 39.63 12.29 -6.37
CA GLY A 125 38.85 12.22 -5.12
C GLY A 125 38.37 10.83 -4.71
N ASN A 126 38.65 9.79 -5.52
CA ASN A 126 38.17 8.40 -5.37
C ASN A 126 38.46 7.72 -4.00
N GLU A 127 39.46 8.16 -3.24
CA GLU A 127 39.84 7.49 -1.98
C GLU A 127 38.70 7.51 -0.93
N CYS A 128 37.95 8.61 -0.82
CA CYS A 128 36.78 8.73 0.06
C CYS A 128 35.55 7.94 -0.46
N LEU A 129 35.39 7.85 -1.79
CA LEU A 129 34.29 7.11 -2.41
C LEU A 129 34.49 5.59 -2.34
N SER A 130 35.75 5.15 -2.28
CA SER A 130 36.13 3.75 -2.07
C SER A 130 35.65 3.23 -0.71
N ASP A 131 35.77 4.04 0.35
CA ASP A 131 35.27 3.69 1.69
C ASP A 131 33.76 3.47 1.70
N LEU A 132 32.98 4.31 1.00
CA LEU A 132 31.53 4.15 0.86
C LEU A 132 31.15 2.82 0.19
N THR A 133 31.91 2.40 -0.82
CA THR A 133 31.70 1.14 -1.52
C THR A 133 32.00 -0.06 -0.62
N ASN A 134 33.06 0.03 0.19
CA ASN A 134 33.39 -0.99 1.20
C ASN A 134 32.27 -1.12 2.25
N PHE A 135 31.72 0.00 2.73
CA PHE A 135 30.58 -0.02 3.65
C PHE A 135 29.31 -0.60 3.01
N GLU A 136 29.01 -0.29 1.75
CA GLU A 136 27.87 -0.90 1.03
C GLU A 136 28.00 -2.44 1.02
N GLN A 137 29.20 -2.94 0.72
CA GLN A 137 29.46 -4.36 0.71
C GLN A 137 29.30 -5.00 2.10
N GLU A 138 29.91 -4.42 3.14
CA GLU A 138 29.82 -4.95 4.50
C GLU A 138 28.36 -4.99 4.99
N LEU A 139 27.58 -3.93 4.74
CA LEU A 139 26.16 -3.89 5.08
C LEU A 139 25.36 -4.96 4.33
N SER A 140 25.65 -5.20 3.06
CA SER A 140 25.01 -6.25 2.27
C SER A 140 25.28 -7.65 2.83
N GLU A 141 26.53 -7.93 3.22
CA GLU A 141 26.94 -9.19 3.83
C GLU A 141 26.29 -9.39 5.21
N GLN A 142 26.26 -8.35 6.05
CA GLN A 142 25.58 -8.33 7.34
C GLN A 142 24.08 -8.59 7.17
N TRP A 143 23.45 -7.94 6.19
CA TRP A 143 22.03 -8.11 5.88
C TRP A 143 21.70 -9.54 5.42
N CYS A 144 22.52 -10.11 4.54
CA CYS A 144 22.36 -11.50 4.10
C CYS A 144 22.50 -12.48 5.28
N THR A 145 23.47 -12.23 6.16
CA THR A 145 23.69 -13.02 7.39
C THR A 145 22.51 -12.91 8.33
N TYR A 146 22.00 -11.70 8.56
CA TYR A 146 20.81 -11.44 9.36
C TYR A 146 19.59 -12.17 8.81
N LEU A 147 19.28 -12.01 7.52
CA LEU A 147 18.15 -12.68 6.87
C LEU A 147 18.26 -14.20 7.00
N LYS A 148 19.45 -14.77 6.79
CA LYS A 148 19.70 -16.20 6.97
C LYS A 148 19.44 -16.64 8.42
N ASN A 149 19.91 -15.87 9.40
CA ASN A 149 19.74 -16.16 10.81
C ASN A 149 18.28 -16.02 11.28
N VAL A 150 17.45 -15.21 10.62
CA VAL A 150 16.02 -15.05 10.94
C VAL A 150 15.16 -16.06 10.19
N ILE A 151 15.40 -16.27 8.89
CA ILE A 151 14.56 -17.09 8.02
C ILE A 151 14.81 -18.59 8.27
N ASN A 152 16.07 -19.01 8.39
CA ASN A 152 16.39 -20.43 8.50
C ASN A 152 15.75 -21.10 9.73
N PRO A 153 15.79 -20.50 10.94
CA PRO A 153 15.11 -21.09 12.10
C PRO A 153 13.60 -21.22 11.92
N ILE A 154 12.95 -20.26 11.24
CA ILE A 154 11.51 -20.33 10.95
C ILE A 154 11.21 -21.46 9.97
N GLN A 155 12.02 -21.60 8.92
CA GLN A 155 11.89 -22.69 7.95
C GLN A 155 12.13 -24.06 8.60
N GLN A 156 13.13 -24.16 9.46
CA GLN A 156 13.42 -25.36 10.25
C GLN A 156 12.26 -25.71 11.19
N LEU A 157 11.76 -24.74 11.96
CA LEU A 157 10.60 -24.95 12.82
C LEU A 157 9.38 -25.41 12.02
N ARG A 158 9.14 -24.82 10.84
CA ARG A 158 8.05 -25.23 9.96
C ARG A 158 8.22 -26.67 9.46
N ALA A 159 9.44 -27.08 9.13
CA ALA A 159 9.74 -28.46 8.73
C ALA A 159 9.55 -29.43 9.89
N ASP A 160 10.04 -29.09 11.08
CA ASP A 160 9.90 -29.91 12.30
C ASP A 160 8.45 -30.08 12.72
N LEU A 161 7.65 -29.01 12.68
CA LEU A 161 6.22 -29.06 12.99
C LEU A 161 5.47 -29.94 11.98
N LYS A 162 5.77 -29.81 10.68
CA LYS A 162 5.21 -30.71 9.67
C LYS A 162 5.60 -32.16 9.94
N TYR A 163 6.87 -32.44 10.25
CA TYR A 163 7.33 -33.79 10.56
C TYR A 163 6.59 -34.38 11.77
N ARG A 164 6.50 -33.62 12.87
CA ARG A 164 5.74 -34.04 14.07
C ARG A 164 4.27 -34.29 13.76
N GLN A 165 3.64 -33.44 12.93
CA GLN A 165 2.25 -33.62 12.50
C GLN A 165 2.05 -34.95 11.73
N HIS A 166 2.93 -35.29 10.80
CA HIS A 166 2.84 -36.56 10.06
C HIS A 166 3.00 -37.76 11.00
N HIS A 167 3.90 -37.69 11.97
CA HIS A 167 4.05 -38.74 13.00
C HIS A 167 2.82 -38.87 13.91
N ILE A 168 2.18 -37.76 14.30
CA ILE A 168 0.95 -37.79 15.10
C ILE A 168 -0.19 -38.48 14.33
N ILE A 169 -0.31 -38.20 13.03
CA ILE A 169 -1.33 -38.81 12.16
C ILE A 169 -1.04 -40.30 11.92
N GLN A 170 0.24 -40.71 11.86
CA GLN A 170 0.63 -42.12 11.68
C GLN A 170 0.52 -42.95 12.97
N HIS A 171 0.76 -42.35 14.14
CA HIS A 171 0.72 -43.03 15.44
C HIS A 171 -0.66 -43.03 16.12
N SER A 172 -1.68 -42.40 15.55
CA SER A 172 -3.06 -42.49 16.07
C SER A 172 -3.67 -43.91 15.96
N HIS A 173 -2.98 -44.86 15.33
CA HIS A 173 -3.31 -46.30 15.36
C HIS A 173 -2.68 -47.07 16.53
N SER A 174 -1.79 -46.46 17.32
CA SER A 174 -1.17 -47.08 18.49
C SER A 174 -1.19 -46.12 19.67
N HIS A 175 -1.98 -46.43 20.69
CA HIS A 175 -2.12 -45.67 21.94
C HIS A 175 -0.76 -45.42 22.63
N THR A 176 -0.06 -44.36 22.26
CA THR A 176 1.04 -43.78 23.02
C THR A 176 0.63 -42.35 23.35
N GLY A 177 0.55 -42.05 24.65
CA GLY A 177 0.04 -40.78 25.17
C GLY A 177 0.81 -39.59 24.61
N PHE A 178 0.18 -38.86 23.69
CA PHE A 178 0.72 -37.64 23.12
C PHE A 178 0.75 -36.54 24.19
N ASN A 179 1.93 -35.99 24.47
CA ASN A 179 2.11 -35.01 25.54
C ASN A 179 1.75 -33.58 25.07
N SER A 180 0.47 -33.38 24.73
CA SER A 180 -0.05 -32.10 24.23
C SER A 180 0.16 -30.95 25.20
N ALA A 181 0.22 -31.22 26.51
CA ALA A 181 0.44 -30.21 27.54
C ALA A 181 1.86 -29.61 27.46
N LYS A 182 2.89 -30.45 27.28
CA LYS A 182 4.28 -29.98 27.14
C LYS A 182 4.49 -29.14 25.87
N VAL A 183 3.84 -29.51 24.77
CA VAL A 183 3.91 -28.74 23.52
C VAL A 183 3.27 -27.36 23.69
N LEU A 184 2.16 -27.26 24.42
CA LEU A 184 1.48 -25.99 24.68
C LEU A 184 2.35 -25.07 25.56
N GLU A 185 2.98 -25.62 26.59
CA GLU A 185 3.91 -24.90 27.47
C GLU A 185 5.12 -24.35 26.70
N GLU A 186 5.70 -25.16 25.81
CA GLU A 186 6.84 -24.75 24.99
C GLU A 186 6.45 -23.66 23.96
N VAL A 187 5.25 -23.74 23.38
CA VAL A 187 4.70 -22.68 22.52
C VAL A 187 4.54 -21.37 23.31
N ASP A 188 4.02 -21.43 24.53
CA ASP A 188 3.84 -20.24 25.36
C ASP A 188 5.18 -19.62 25.77
N PHE A 189 6.19 -20.45 26.04
CA PHE A 189 7.56 -20.01 26.29
C PHE A 189 8.18 -19.32 25.07
N VAL A 190 8.06 -19.90 23.87
CA VAL A 190 8.56 -19.30 22.62
C VAL A 190 7.86 -17.98 22.32
N LYS A 191 6.54 -17.88 22.56
CA LYS A 191 5.79 -16.61 22.41
C LYS A 191 6.32 -15.52 23.33
N LYS A 192 6.60 -15.84 24.60
CA LYS A 192 7.19 -14.90 25.56
C LYS A 192 8.58 -14.45 25.12
N GLN A 193 9.42 -15.37 24.65
CA GLN A 193 10.73 -15.04 24.10
C GLN A 193 10.64 -14.12 22.88
N LEU A 194 9.77 -14.45 21.92
CA LEU A 194 9.57 -13.64 20.73
C LEU A 194 9.11 -12.23 21.07
N LYS A 195 8.18 -12.10 22.02
CA LYS A 195 7.71 -10.80 22.51
C LYS A 195 8.86 -9.97 23.10
N ALA A 196 9.68 -10.57 23.97
CA ALA A 196 10.84 -9.88 24.56
C ALA A 196 11.88 -9.46 23.51
N VAL A 197 12.13 -10.30 22.50
CA VAL A 197 13.01 -9.95 21.38
C VAL A 197 12.44 -8.79 20.57
N PHE A 198 11.13 -8.80 20.29
CA PHE A 198 10.47 -7.75 19.52
C PHE A 198 10.52 -6.41 20.27
N GLU A 199 10.24 -6.41 21.58
CA GLU A 199 10.36 -5.21 22.42
C GLU A 199 11.78 -4.63 22.41
N ARG A 200 12.81 -5.49 22.47
CA ARG A 200 14.21 -5.05 22.36
C ARG A 200 14.52 -4.47 20.98
N LEU A 201 14.09 -5.13 19.91
CA LEU A 201 14.29 -4.65 18.55
C LEU A 201 13.60 -3.31 18.31
N SER A 202 12.40 -3.09 18.84
CA SER A 202 11.71 -1.80 18.75
C SER A 202 12.48 -0.68 19.45
N LEU A 203 13.10 -0.96 20.61
CA LEU A 203 13.96 0.01 21.30
C LEU A 203 15.26 0.30 20.51
N GLU A 204 15.88 -0.73 19.95
CA GLU A 204 17.07 -0.57 19.09
C GLU A 204 16.75 0.24 17.83
N GLN A 205 15.61 -0.05 17.19
CA GLN A 205 15.10 0.71 16.05
C GLN A 205 14.91 2.17 16.41
N GLN A 206 14.20 2.46 17.49
CA GLN A 206 13.95 3.84 17.93
C GLN A 206 15.25 4.59 18.18
N LYS A 207 16.22 3.94 18.85
CA LYS A 207 17.54 4.53 19.11
C LYS A 207 18.29 4.85 17.81
N LEU A 208 18.20 3.98 16.80
CA LEU A 208 18.80 4.22 15.49
C LEU A 208 18.11 5.37 14.76
N GLU A 209 16.78 5.40 14.76
CA GLU A 209 15.99 6.50 14.17
C GLU A 209 16.34 7.85 14.81
N ASP A 210 16.42 7.91 16.14
CA ASP A 210 16.84 9.11 16.88
C ASP A 210 18.27 9.54 16.50
N THR A 211 19.19 8.57 16.37
CA THR A 211 20.58 8.83 15.98
C THR A 211 20.67 9.35 14.55
N VAL A 212 19.96 8.73 13.61
CA VAL A 212 19.92 9.17 12.20
C VAL A 212 19.31 10.56 12.08
N SER A 213 18.27 10.85 12.86
CA SER A 213 17.65 12.18 12.90
C SER A 213 18.63 13.24 13.42
N ASP A 214 19.37 12.94 14.48
CA ASP A 214 20.41 13.82 15.05
C ASP A 214 21.54 14.08 14.05
N TRP A 215 22.03 13.04 13.36
CA TRP A 215 23.01 13.21 12.28
C TRP A 215 22.46 14.03 11.11
N SER A 216 21.19 13.81 10.72
CA SER A 216 20.57 14.57 9.63
C SER A 216 20.52 16.06 9.95
N MET A 217 20.21 16.42 11.21
CA MET A 217 20.21 17.80 11.68
C MET A 217 21.63 18.38 11.66
N LYS A 218 22.61 17.65 12.18
CA LYS A 218 24.02 18.06 12.19
C LYS A 218 24.60 18.26 10.79
N ILE A 219 24.31 17.36 9.84
CA ILE A 219 24.80 17.48 8.45
C ILE A 219 24.23 18.74 7.80
N LEU A 220 22.95 19.05 8.04
CA LEU A 220 22.30 20.25 7.49
C LEU A 220 22.95 21.53 8.06
N ASP A 221 23.22 21.55 9.37
CA ASP A 221 23.85 22.68 10.06
C ASP A 221 25.31 22.89 9.62
N HIS A 222 26.10 21.82 9.54
CA HIS A 222 27.51 21.88 9.10
C HIS A 222 27.66 22.24 7.61
N SER A 223 26.77 21.73 6.75
CA SER A 223 26.79 22.00 5.31
C SER A 223 26.61 23.49 4.99
N SER A 224 25.73 24.19 5.71
CA SER A 224 25.47 25.62 5.49
C SER A 224 26.70 26.48 5.81
N ASP A 225 27.25 26.33 7.02
CA ASP A 225 28.29 27.22 7.53
C ASP A 225 29.64 26.96 6.86
N GLU A 226 30.03 25.71 6.66
CA GLU A 226 31.34 25.36 6.10
C GLU A 226 31.43 25.69 4.59
N ARG A 227 30.34 25.45 3.85
CA ARG A 227 30.24 25.75 2.42
C ARG A 227 30.29 27.25 2.11
N ASN A 228 29.59 28.07 2.90
CA ASN A 228 29.61 29.53 2.74
C ASN A 228 31.02 30.10 3.02
N ASN A 229 31.75 29.51 3.97
CA ASN A 229 33.10 29.94 4.31
C ASN A 229 34.17 29.53 3.29
N LEU A 230 34.03 28.37 2.64
CA LEU A 230 35.01 27.87 1.66
C LEU A 230 34.93 28.59 0.31
N LEU A 231 33.73 28.90 -0.18
CA LEU A 231 33.54 29.58 -1.47
C LEU A 231 33.80 31.09 -1.40
N THR A 232 33.82 31.68 -0.21
CA THR A 232 34.12 33.11 -0.04
C THR A 232 35.63 33.39 0.06
N LYS A 233 36.44 32.36 0.36
CA LYS A 233 37.89 32.51 0.51
C LYS A 233 38.57 32.31 -0.84
N LEU A 234 39.43 33.26 -1.19
CA LEU A 234 40.31 33.13 -2.34
C LEU A 234 41.37 32.04 -2.05
N PRO A 235 41.68 31.14 -3.00
CA PRO A 235 42.79 30.22 -2.86
C PRO A 235 44.08 30.98 -2.62
N MET A 236 44.85 30.55 -1.62
CA MET A 236 46.11 31.21 -1.25
C MET A 236 47.11 31.18 -2.40
N GLU A 237 47.05 30.15 -3.24
CA GLU A 237 47.83 29.96 -4.46
C GLU A 237 47.59 31.07 -5.50
N LEU A 238 46.37 31.61 -5.55
CA LEU A 238 46.01 32.71 -6.44
C LEU A 238 46.45 34.06 -5.87
N GLU A 239 46.44 34.19 -4.54
CA GLU A 239 46.85 35.39 -3.81
C GLU A 239 48.36 35.62 -3.91
N THR A 240 49.15 34.55 -3.74
CA THR A 240 50.62 34.57 -3.78
C THR A 240 51.21 34.50 -5.19
N LEU A 241 50.38 34.45 -6.24
CA LEU A 241 50.86 34.30 -7.61
C LEU A 241 51.62 35.56 -8.07
N GLU A 242 52.94 35.44 -8.26
CA GLU A 242 53.75 36.45 -8.94
C GLU A 242 53.51 36.33 -10.45
N CYS A 243 52.67 37.22 -10.99
CA CYS A 243 52.39 37.29 -12.41
C CYS A 243 53.14 38.48 -13.02
N PRO A 244 53.99 38.27 -14.06
CA PRO A 244 54.72 39.36 -14.74
C PRO A 244 53.80 40.38 -15.42
N TYR A 245 52.54 40.01 -15.68
CA TYR A 245 51.55 40.83 -16.37
C TYR A 245 50.35 41.08 -15.45
N SER A 246 50.23 42.32 -14.94
CA SER A 246 49.16 42.72 -14.01
C SER A 246 47.76 42.48 -14.56
N ASP A 247 47.59 42.73 -15.86
CA ASP A 247 46.28 42.69 -16.53
C ASP A 247 45.80 41.24 -16.73
N LEU A 248 46.74 40.31 -16.88
CA LEU A 248 46.43 38.88 -16.92
C LEU A 248 46.06 38.37 -15.52
N LYS A 249 46.78 38.81 -14.48
CA LYS A 249 46.46 38.46 -13.09
C LYS A 249 45.06 38.91 -12.72
N SER A 250 44.70 40.16 -13.04
CA SER A 250 43.36 40.69 -12.75
C SER A 250 42.28 39.99 -13.58
N SER A 251 42.55 39.64 -14.84
CA SER A 251 41.63 38.87 -15.68
C SER A 251 41.34 37.48 -15.11
N ILE A 252 42.37 36.73 -14.71
CA ILE A 252 42.22 35.41 -14.09
C ILE A 252 41.47 35.51 -12.75
N PHE A 253 41.78 36.53 -11.95
CA PHE A 253 41.08 36.77 -10.68
C PHE A 253 39.59 37.05 -10.90
N ASN A 254 39.27 37.90 -11.87
CA ASN A 254 37.90 38.24 -12.21
C ASN A 254 37.13 37.02 -12.74
N GLU A 255 37.75 36.21 -13.61
CA GLU A 255 37.14 34.96 -14.08
C GLU A 255 36.91 33.96 -12.94
N PHE A 256 37.86 33.85 -12.00
CA PHE A 256 37.70 33.00 -10.82
C PHE A 256 36.55 33.48 -9.92
N CYS A 257 36.45 34.79 -9.65
CA CYS A 257 35.33 35.37 -8.90
C CYS A 257 34.00 35.13 -9.63
N ASN A 258 33.95 35.36 -10.94
CA ASN A 258 32.76 35.11 -11.76
C ASN A 258 32.33 33.64 -11.73
N LEU A 259 33.29 32.72 -11.76
CA LEU A 259 33.04 31.28 -11.68
C LEU A 259 32.48 30.91 -10.30
N THR A 260 33.11 31.43 -9.25
CA THR A 260 32.71 31.20 -7.86
C THR A 260 31.29 31.71 -7.61
N GLU A 261 30.96 32.92 -8.04
CA GLU A 261 29.60 33.48 -7.94
C GLU A 261 28.56 32.63 -8.69
N LYS A 262 28.91 32.13 -9.89
CA LYS A 262 28.02 31.26 -10.67
C LYS A 262 27.72 29.95 -9.93
N TYR A 263 28.75 29.30 -9.38
CA TYR A 263 28.55 28.07 -8.62
C TYR A 263 27.83 28.31 -7.31
N GLN A 264 28.09 29.42 -6.62
CA GLN A 264 27.39 29.78 -5.40
C GLN A 264 25.90 29.99 -5.64
N LYS A 265 25.52 30.71 -6.71
CA LYS A 265 24.10 30.85 -7.12
C LYS A 265 23.46 29.50 -7.43
N LYS A 266 24.17 28.64 -8.18
CA LYS A 266 23.65 27.30 -8.53
C LYS A 266 23.45 26.41 -7.30
N LEU A 267 24.34 26.49 -6.31
CA LEU A 267 24.20 25.79 -5.03
C LEU A 267 22.99 26.32 -4.24
N GLN A 268 22.80 27.63 -4.21
CA GLN A 268 21.64 28.24 -3.54
C GLN A 268 20.31 27.82 -4.19
N ASP A 269 20.27 27.71 -5.52
CA ASP A 269 19.10 27.18 -6.23
C ASP A 269 18.81 25.71 -5.85
N PHE A 270 19.84 24.87 -5.68
CA PHE A 270 19.65 23.49 -5.22
C PHE A 270 19.15 23.41 -3.78
N ASP A 271 19.63 24.27 -2.87
CA ASP A 271 19.12 24.29 -1.49
C ASP A 271 17.64 24.64 -1.44
N LEU A 272 17.21 25.62 -2.24
CA LEU A 272 15.80 26.00 -2.35
C LEU A 272 14.94 24.83 -2.84
N GLN A 273 15.43 24.07 -3.84
CA GLN A 273 14.74 22.88 -4.33
C GLN A 273 14.65 21.77 -3.25
N LEU A 274 15.72 21.57 -2.47
CA LEU A 274 15.74 20.61 -1.38
C LEU A 274 14.79 21.01 -0.24
N GLU A 275 14.70 22.30 0.08
CA GLU A 275 13.77 22.81 1.09
C GLU A 275 12.30 22.60 0.67
N ASP A 276 11.99 22.80 -0.61
CA ASP A 276 10.67 22.50 -1.17
C ASP A 276 10.32 21.01 -1.09
N ILE A 277 11.29 20.12 -1.32
CA ILE A 277 11.11 18.67 -1.17
C ILE A 277 10.84 18.29 0.29
N ASN A 278 11.56 18.88 1.24
CA ASN A 278 11.42 18.59 2.67
C ASN A 278 10.10 19.13 3.28
N ARG A 279 9.49 20.14 2.65
CA ARG A 279 8.17 20.68 3.05
C ARG A 279 6.99 19.83 2.57
N LEU A 280 7.21 18.87 1.68
CA LEU A 280 6.17 17.93 1.27
C LEU A 280 5.93 16.90 2.39
N PRO A 281 4.69 16.75 2.89
CA PRO A 281 4.40 15.77 3.92
C PRO A 281 4.66 14.37 3.37
N LEU A 282 5.62 13.65 3.98
CA LEU A 282 5.82 12.22 3.73
C LEU A 282 4.49 11.49 3.93
N PRO A 283 4.05 10.65 2.97
CA PRO A 283 2.90 9.79 3.17
C PRO A 283 3.16 8.90 4.39
N LYS A 284 2.36 9.05 5.45
CA LYS A 284 2.36 8.12 6.57
C LYS A 284 2.01 6.74 6.02
N MET A 285 3.01 5.89 5.83
CA MET A 285 2.81 4.46 5.58
C MET A 285 2.26 3.86 6.87
N TYR A 286 0.94 3.84 7.00
CA TYR A 286 0.27 2.92 7.91
C TYR A 286 0.48 1.51 7.35
N PHE A 287 1.49 0.81 7.84
CA PHE A 287 1.51 -0.63 7.75
C PHE A 287 0.42 -1.13 8.70
N ASP A 288 -0.80 -1.29 8.20
CA ASP A 288 -1.79 -2.11 8.88
C ASP A 288 -1.23 -3.53 8.95
N VAL A 289 -0.78 -3.91 10.15
CA VAL A 289 -0.52 -5.29 10.51
C VAL A 289 -1.82 -6.04 10.23
N ILE A 290 -1.83 -6.82 9.16
CA ILE A 290 -2.92 -7.75 8.86
C ILE A 290 -2.92 -8.78 9.98
N GLU A 291 -3.75 -8.54 10.99
CA GLU A 291 -4.08 -9.52 12.01
C GLU A 291 -4.75 -10.70 11.28
N PRO A 292 -4.22 -11.93 11.39
CA PRO A 292 -4.81 -13.06 10.70
C PRO A 292 -6.21 -13.33 11.26
N ASP A 293 -7.19 -13.40 10.36
CA ASP A 293 -8.59 -13.70 10.65
C ASP A 293 -8.67 -15.01 11.47
N PRO A 294 -9.28 -15.03 12.67
CA PRO A 294 -9.34 -16.21 13.53
C PRO A 294 -10.19 -17.38 12.97
N LYS A 295 -10.54 -17.35 11.68
CA LYS A 295 -11.39 -18.35 11.02
C LYS A 295 -10.67 -19.27 10.03
N GLU A 296 -9.35 -19.11 9.82
CA GLU A 296 -8.55 -20.07 9.03
C GLU A 296 -7.81 -21.12 9.87
N VAL A 297 -8.21 -21.31 11.13
CA VAL A 297 -7.77 -22.46 11.95
C VAL A 297 -8.97 -23.38 12.22
N VAL A 298 -9.39 -24.10 11.18
CA VAL A 298 -10.07 -25.40 11.29
C VAL A 298 -9.51 -26.33 10.23
#